data_AF-A0A3B0Z5I1-F1
#
_entry.id   AF-A0A3B0Z5I1-F1
#
_cell.length_a   1.000
_cell.length_b   1.000
_cell.length_c   1.000
_cell.angle_alpha   90.00
_cell.angle_beta   90.00
_cell.angle_gamma   90.00
#
_symmetry.space_group_name_H-M   'P 1'
#
loop_
_entity.id
_entity.type
_entity.pdbx_description
1 polymer ?
#
loop_
_entity_poly.entity_id
_entity_poly.type
_entity_poly.pdbx_seq_one_letter_code
_entity_poly.pdbx_strand_id
1 'polypeptide(L)'
;PPLDSNLPAVREFKTSLAKFYPSVAMDYVSFEGFIVAKIVTEAVKKMGQKIDRDSLVSAIESFSELDVGIGQLLHYSKQEHQGSHYVWLTRIDNNNVVAANFSDLH
;
A
#
# COMPACT_ATOMS: atom_id res chain seq x y z
N PRO A 1 -3.89 3.92 4.90
CA PRO A 1 -3.10 4.71 5.87
C PRO A 1 -3.28 6.22 5.67
N PRO A 2 -3.26 7.05 6.75
CA PRO A 2 -3.28 8.51 6.64
C PRO A 2 -2.05 9.05 5.87
N LEU A 3 -2.29 9.99 4.95
CA LEU A 3 -1.26 10.56 4.06
C LEU A 3 -0.28 11.50 4.77
N ASP A 4 -0.63 11.96 5.97
CA ASP A 4 0.19 12.74 6.88
C ASP A 4 1.02 11.88 7.85
N SER A 5 0.83 10.57 7.86
CA SER A 5 1.59 9.66 8.75
C SER A 5 3.09 9.60 8.42
N ASN A 6 3.88 9.19 9.42
CA ASN A 6 5.33 8.97 9.31
C ASN A 6 5.71 7.60 8.73
N LEU A 7 4.74 6.85 8.21
CA LEU A 7 4.96 5.51 7.67
C LEU A 7 5.98 5.53 6.50
N PRO A 8 6.87 4.53 6.39
CA PRO A 8 7.86 4.46 5.32
C PRO A 8 7.25 4.62 3.92
N ALA A 9 6.13 3.96 3.63
CA ALA A 9 5.50 4.03 2.32
C ALA A 9 4.99 5.43 1.98
N VAL A 10 4.47 6.17 2.97
CA VAL A 10 4.01 7.55 2.78
C VAL A 10 5.19 8.47 2.47
N ARG A 11 6.31 8.33 3.18
CA ARG A 11 7.54 9.11 2.92
C ARG A 11 8.12 8.81 1.55
N GLU A 12 8.17 7.54 1.17
CA GLU A 12 8.64 7.10 -0.13
C GLU A 12 7.75 7.63 -1.26
N PHE A 13 6.42 7.60 -1.07
CA PHE A 13 5.46 8.14 -2.04
C PHE A 13 5.62 9.66 -2.20
N LYS A 14 5.72 10.42 -1.09
CA LYS A 14 5.98 11.87 -1.10
C LYS A 14 7.26 12.20 -1.88
N THR A 15 8.33 11.46 -1.61
CA THR A 15 9.63 11.66 -2.26
C THR A 15 9.55 11.33 -3.76
N SER A 16 8.86 10.25 -4.12
CA SER A 16 8.68 9.84 -5.51
C SER A 16 7.84 10.84 -6.30
N LEU A 17 6.73 11.32 -5.75
CA LEU A 17 5.92 12.36 -6.38
C LEU A 17 6.70 13.65 -6.59
N ALA A 18 7.38 14.15 -5.56
CA ALA A 18 8.17 15.37 -5.68
C ALA A 18 9.28 15.25 -6.75
N LYS A 19 9.84 14.06 -6.94
CA LYS A 19 10.88 13.78 -7.93
C LYS A 19 10.34 13.65 -9.35
N PHE A 20 9.26 12.90 -9.55
CA PHE A 20 8.80 12.51 -10.88
C PHE A 20 7.59 13.30 -11.38
N TYR A 21 6.76 13.79 -10.47
CA TYR A 21 5.49 14.49 -10.76
C TYR A 21 5.27 15.67 -9.78
N PRO A 22 6.15 16.67 -9.75
CA PRO A 22 6.14 17.73 -8.72
C PRO A 22 4.88 18.59 -8.70
N SER A 23 4.11 18.62 -9.79
CA SER A 23 2.84 19.36 -9.89
C SER A 23 1.61 18.55 -9.46
N VAL A 24 1.76 17.25 -9.20
CA VAL A 24 0.64 16.37 -8.82
C VAL A 24 0.50 16.36 -7.31
N ALA A 25 -0.69 16.71 -6.83
CA ALA A 25 -1.03 16.60 -5.43
C ALA A 25 -1.17 15.13 -5.03
N MET A 26 -0.77 14.82 -3.81
CA MET A 26 -0.98 13.51 -3.21
C MET A 26 -2.46 13.33 -2.85
N ASP A 27 -3.02 12.16 -3.17
CA ASP A 27 -4.33 11.74 -2.70
C ASP A 27 -4.33 10.25 -2.32
N TYR A 28 -5.44 9.77 -1.76
CA TYR A 28 -5.53 8.39 -1.28
C TYR A 28 -5.53 7.37 -2.43
N VAL A 29 -6.12 7.72 -3.58
CA VAL A 29 -6.24 6.84 -4.74
C VAL A 29 -4.88 6.59 -5.37
N SER A 30 -4.11 7.66 -5.60
CA SER A 30 -2.75 7.59 -6.11
C SER A 30 -1.80 6.90 -5.14
N PHE A 31 -1.98 7.09 -3.83
CA PHE A 31 -1.21 6.37 -2.82
C PHE A 31 -1.53 4.87 -2.83
N GLU A 32 -2.81 4.48 -2.94
CA GLU A 32 -3.20 3.07 -3.08
C GLU A 32 -2.57 2.44 -4.33
N GLY A 33 -2.64 3.15 -5.47
CA GLY A 33 -1.96 2.72 -6.71
C GLY A 33 -0.45 2.54 -6.54
N PHE A 34 0.20 3.41 -5.77
CA PHE A 34 1.62 3.28 -5.43
C PHE A 34 1.90 2.02 -4.59
N ILE A 35 1.06 1.71 -3.60
CA ILE A 35 1.17 0.47 -2.82
C ILE A 35 1.00 -0.75 -3.70
N VAL A 36 -0.01 -0.77 -4.58
CA VAL A 36 -0.22 -1.86 -5.54
C VAL A 36 1.00 -2.04 -6.45
N ALA A 37 1.59 -0.95 -6.95
CA ALA A 37 2.79 -1.01 -7.77
C ALA A 37 3.99 -1.60 -7.01
N LYS A 38 4.13 -1.30 -5.71
CA LYS A 38 5.16 -1.93 -4.87
C LYS A 38 4.95 -3.43 -4.73
N ILE A 39 3.72 -3.89 -4.49
CA ILE A 39 3.40 -5.33 -4.39
C ILE A 39 3.77 -6.04 -5.69
N VAL A 40 3.38 -5.49 -6.84
CA VAL A 40 3.71 -6.05 -8.16
C VAL A 40 5.22 -6.05 -8.39
N THR A 41 5.93 -4.99 -7.97
CA THR A 41 7.39 -4.91 -8.08
C THR A 41 8.08 -6.02 -7.27
N GLU A 42 7.64 -6.27 -6.05
CA GLU A 42 8.17 -7.37 -5.24
C GLU A 42 7.83 -8.74 -5.85
N ALA A 43 6.64 -8.89 -6.45
CA ALA A 43 6.28 -10.12 -7.14
C ALA A 43 7.20 -10.37 -8.34
N VAL A 44 7.44 -9.34 -9.16
CA VAL A 44 8.36 -9.41 -10.31
C VAL A 44 9.80 -9.71 -9.88
N LYS A 45 10.29 -9.15 -8.77
CA LYS A 45 11.61 -9.50 -8.22
C LYS A 45 11.70 -10.95 -7.76
N LYS A 46 10.59 -11.51 -7.26
CA LYS A 46 10.51 -12.90 -6.82
C LYS A 46 10.36 -13.87 -7.99
N MET A 47 9.73 -13.43 -9.08
CA MET A 47 9.61 -14.21 -10.31
C MET A 47 11.01 -14.56 -10.83
N GLY A 48 11.22 -15.83 -11.19
CA GLY A 48 12.46 -16.29 -11.81
C GLY A 48 12.57 -15.83 -13.27
N GLN A 49 13.31 -16.57 -14.09
CA GLN A 49 13.54 -16.22 -15.50
C GLN A 49 12.27 -16.18 -16.36
N LYS A 50 11.21 -16.89 -15.94
CA LYS A 50 9.93 -16.94 -16.66
C LYS A 50 8.98 -15.89 -16.11
N ILE A 51 8.83 -14.80 -16.86
CA ILE A 51 7.90 -13.71 -16.52
C ILE A 51 6.63 -13.85 -17.36
N ASP A 52 5.58 -14.40 -16.74
CA ASP A 52 4.25 -14.54 -17.33
C ASP A 52 3.14 -14.39 -16.27
N ARG A 53 1.88 -14.57 -16.67
CA ARG A 53 0.72 -14.40 -15.77
C ARG A 53 0.72 -15.41 -14.62
N ASP A 54 1.04 -16.66 -14.91
CA ASP A 54 0.98 -17.73 -13.92
C ASP A 54 2.10 -17.57 -12.88
N SER A 55 3.29 -17.15 -13.31
CA SER A 55 4.39 -16.87 -12.40
C SER A 55 4.16 -15.62 -11.55
N LEU A 56 3.44 -14.61 -12.08
CA LEU A 56 3.02 -13.44 -11.30
C LEU A 56 2.03 -13.82 -10.19
N VAL A 57 0.96 -14.56 -10.54
CA VAL A 57 -0.03 -15.03 -9.56
C VAL A 57 0.64 -15.88 -8.50
N SER A 58 1.46 -16.85 -8.90
CA SER A 58 2.19 -17.73 -7.98
C SER A 58 3.13 -16.96 -7.06
N ALA A 59 3.77 -15.89 -7.56
CA ALA A 59 4.64 -15.04 -6.74
C ALA A 59 3.83 -14.25 -5.70
N ILE A 60 2.70 -13.65 -6.10
CA ILE A 60 1.84 -12.91 -5.17
C ILE A 60 1.26 -13.84 -4.09
N GLU A 61 0.71 -15.00 -4.47
CA GLU A 61 0.18 -16.00 -3.55
C GLU A 61 1.22 -16.58 -2.58
N SER A 62 2.52 -16.33 -2.81
CA SER A 62 3.60 -16.79 -1.93
C SER A 62 3.98 -15.79 -0.83
N PHE A 63 3.36 -14.61 -0.83
CA PHE A 63 3.64 -13.56 0.16
C PHE A 63 2.92 -13.81 1.47
N SER A 64 3.54 -14.57 2.37
CA SER A 64 3.00 -14.79 3.72
C SER A 64 3.14 -13.56 4.63
N GLU A 65 4.22 -12.79 4.46
CA GLU A 65 4.59 -11.63 5.30
C GLU A 65 5.29 -10.55 4.47
N LEU A 66 4.55 -9.89 3.57
CA LEU A 66 5.11 -8.82 2.74
C LEU A 66 5.00 -7.47 3.44
N ASP A 67 6.14 -6.84 3.75
CA ASP A 67 6.18 -5.46 4.24
C ASP A 67 6.30 -4.46 3.08
N VAL A 68 5.23 -3.70 2.84
CA VAL A 68 5.21 -2.60 1.86
C VAL A 68 5.41 -1.23 2.48
N GLY A 69 5.65 -1.15 3.80
CA GLY A 69 5.91 0.08 4.54
C GLY A 69 4.65 0.80 5.01
N ILE A 70 3.50 0.13 5.04
CA ILE A 70 2.22 0.69 5.54
C ILE A 70 2.00 0.43 7.03
N GLY A 71 2.99 -0.14 7.72
CA GLY A 71 2.92 -0.45 9.15
C GLY A 71 2.11 -1.71 9.47
N GLN A 72 1.72 -2.48 8.46
CA GLN A 72 1.08 -3.80 8.55
C GLN A 72 1.71 -4.71 7.50
N LEU A 73 1.87 -5.99 7.85
CA LEU A 73 2.30 -7.01 6.90
C LEU A 73 1.12 -7.42 6.03
N LEU A 74 1.38 -7.63 4.75
CA LEU A 74 0.41 -8.19 3.82
C LEU A 74 0.56 -9.71 3.75
N HIS A 75 -0.58 -10.39 3.70
CA HIS A 75 -0.66 -11.84 3.58
C HIS A 75 -1.52 -12.24 2.38
N TYR A 76 -0.95 -13.01 1.48
CA TYR A 76 -1.62 -13.61 0.34
C TYR A 76 -1.39 -15.11 0.36
N SER A 77 -2.38 -15.87 -0.10
CA SER A 77 -2.28 -17.31 -0.31
C SER A 77 -3.23 -17.75 -1.42
N LYS A 78 -3.16 -19.02 -1.82
CA LYS A 78 -4.14 -19.62 -2.76
C LYS A 78 -5.58 -19.63 -2.24
N GLN A 79 -5.77 -19.44 -0.93
CA GLN A 79 -7.07 -19.47 -0.28
C GLN A 79 -7.53 -18.06 0.16
N GLU A 80 -6.62 -17.09 0.22
CA GLU A 80 -6.89 -15.73 0.68
C GLU A 80 -6.18 -14.71 -0.22
N HIS A 81 -6.98 -13.97 -0.98
CA HIS A 81 -6.48 -12.99 -1.96
C HIS A 81 -6.58 -11.54 -1.43
N GLN A 82 -7.17 -11.32 -0.26
CA GLN A 82 -7.21 -10.05 0.43
C GLN A 82 -5.97 -9.86 1.29
N GLY A 83 -4.99 -9.12 0.76
CA GLY A 83 -3.68 -8.90 1.38
C GLY A 83 -3.72 -8.24 2.76
N SER A 84 -4.73 -7.44 3.05
CA SER A 84 -4.85 -6.69 4.31
C SER A 84 -6.28 -6.71 4.82
N HIS A 85 -6.42 -6.96 6.12
CA HIS A 85 -7.68 -6.80 6.86
C HIS A 85 -7.70 -5.54 7.74
N TYR A 86 -6.64 -4.72 7.68
CA TYR A 86 -6.50 -3.57 8.54
C TYR A 86 -7.24 -2.36 7.94
N VAL A 87 -8.03 -1.69 8.78
CA VAL A 87 -8.74 -0.47 8.41
C VAL A 87 -8.09 0.72 9.11
N TRP A 88 -7.62 1.69 8.33
CA TRP A 88 -7.21 2.99 8.86
C TRP A 88 -8.43 3.90 8.94
N LEU A 89 -8.91 4.16 10.15
CA LEU A 89 -10.00 5.09 10.37
C LEU A 89 -9.56 6.53 10.08
N THR A 90 -10.38 7.25 9.32
CA THR A 90 -10.21 8.68 9.07
C THR A 90 -11.50 9.42 9.34
N ARG A 91 -11.38 10.69 9.70
CA ARG A 91 -12.50 11.62 9.91
C ARG A 91 -12.32 12.83 9.01
N ILE A 92 -13.43 13.43 8.60
CA ILE A 92 -13.43 14.73 7.93
C ILE A 92 -13.56 15.82 9.00
N ASP A 93 -12.56 16.70 9.09
CA ASP A 93 -12.52 17.84 10.01
C ASP A 93 -12.09 19.10 9.25
N ASN A 94 -12.92 20.15 9.28
CA ASN A 94 -12.70 21.40 8.54
C ASN A 94 -12.30 21.18 7.06
N ASN A 95 -13.05 20.33 6.34
CA ASN A 95 -12.78 19.91 4.96
C ASN A 95 -11.45 19.15 4.73
N ASN A 96 -10.75 18.75 5.79
CA ASN A 96 -9.54 17.94 5.70
C ASN A 96 -9.81 16.51 6.18
N VAL A 97 -9.20 15.53 5.52
CA VAL A 97 -9.19 14.14 5.99
C VAL A 97 -8.06 13.97 6.99
N VAL A 98 -8.40 13.62 8.23
CA VAL A 98 -7.45 13.43 9.33
C VAL A 98 -7.52 12.01 9.87
N ALA A 99 -6.41 11.51 10.45
CA ALA A 99 -6.40 10.23 11.14
C ALA A 99 -7.35 10.26 12.35
N ALA A 100 -8.02 9.13 12.62
CA ALA A 100 -8.91 8.97 13.77
C ALA A 100 -8.67 7.61 14.44
N ASN A 101 -9.09 7.49 15.70
CA ASN A 101 -9.08 6.22 16.42
C ASN A 101 -10.51 5.70 16.63
N PHE A 102 -10.68 4.38 16.62
CA PHE A 102 -11.99 3.77 16.90
C PHE A 102 -12.51 4.11 18.31
N SER A 103 -11.61 4.40 19.26
CA SER A 103 -11.97 4.90 20.59
C SER A 103 -12.70 6.24 20.57
N ASP A 104 -12.53 7.03 19.51
CA ASP A 104 -13.09 8.38 19.40
C ASP A 104 -14.58 8.36 18.99
N LEU A 105 -15.15 7.17 18.75
CA LEU A 105 -16.54 6.97 18.33
C LEU A 105 -17.50 6.74 19.51
N HIS A 106 -17.03 6.87 20.76
CA HIS A 106 -17.80 6.63 21.99
C HIS A 106 -18.01 7.90 22.81
#